data_AF-A0A350CCC8-F1
#
_entry.id   AF-A0A350CCC8-F1
#
_cell.length_a   1.000
_cell.length_b   1.000
_cell.length_c   1.000
_cell.angle_alpha   90.00
_cell.angle_beta   90.00
_cell.angle_gamma   90.00
#
_symmetry.space_group_name_H-M   'P 1'
#
loop_
_entity.id
_entity.type
_entity.pdbx_description
1 polymer ?
#
loop_
_entity_poly.entity_id
_entity_poly.type
_entity_poly.pdbx_seq_one_letter_code
_entity_poly.pdbx_strand_id
1 'polypeptide(L)'
;MALPDYVEIAQGTAIVWGEAGASGVTATLSLDGLASGAARQGASVDLGANFADEYIVELRVETGTAPTAGNTTELYLLSSTDNSNWPAKVTGSDGAYTLGTNDANLRQAGPPVATLVATNDANTVLIQNQSIWRPRGRYVSPIVDNNLGVAFRDETTATDNGSRVILTPRRTVIND
;
A
#
# COMPACT_ATOMS: atom_id res chain seq x y z
N MET A 1 9.59 -25.72 -33.94
CA MET A 1 9.74 -24.74 -32.83
C MET A 1 10.33 -25.50 -31.66
N ALA A 2 11.47 -25.06 -31.15
CA ALA A 2 11.97 -25.56 -29.87
C ALA A 2 10.98 -25.13 -28.77
N LEU A 3 10.81 -25.98 -27.75
CA LEU A 3 10.08 -25.59 -26.55
C LEU A 3 11.04 -24.74 -25.69
N PRO A 4 10.53 -23.71 -25.00
CA PRO A 4 11.36 -22.89 -24.13
C PRO A 4 11.98 -23.71 -23.01
N ASP A 5 13.23 -23.40 -22.67
CA ASP A 5 14.05 -24.14 -21.71
C ASP A 5 13.50 -24.03 -20.28
N TYR A 6 13.04 -22.84 -19.88
CA TYR A 6 12.38 -22.64 -18.59
C TYR A 6 11.50 -21.37 -18.56
N VAL A 7 10.62 -21.34 -17.56
CA VAL A 7 9.79 -20.18 -17.21
C VAL A 7 10.24 -19.66 -15.86
N GLU A 8 10.47 -18.35 -15.77
CA GLU A 8 10.87 -17.70 -14.53
C GLU A 8 9.97 -16.50 -14.20
N ILE A 9 10.15 -15.99 -12.98
CA ILE A 9 9.48 -14.80 -12.50
C ILE A 9 10.53 -13.70 -12.31
N ALA A 10 10.40 -12.64 -13.08
CA ALA A 10 11.20 -11.43 -12.94
C ALA A 10 10.47 -10.39 -12.09
N GLN A 11 11.21 -9.71 -11.22
CA GLN A 11 10.72 -8.55 -10.47
C GLN A 11 11.18 -7.25 -11.13
N GLY A 12 10.26 -6.30 -11.25
CA GLY A 12 10.54 -4.96 -11.78
C GLY A 12 10.96 -3.96 -10.70
N THR A 13 11.12 -2.70 -11.10
CA THR A 13 11.35 -1.59 -10.17
C THR A 13 10.12 -1.38 -9.29
N ALA A 14 10.33 -1.32 -7.97
CA ALA A 14 9.26 -1.09 -7.01
C ALA A 14 8.70 0.34 -7.12
N ILE A 15 7.38 0.45 -6.98
CA ILE A 15 6.69 1.68 -6.65
C ILE A 15 6.56 1.73 -5.14
N VAL A 16 6.98 2.83 -4.54
CA VAL A 16 7.00 3.01 -3.10
C VAL A 16 6.17 4.23 -2.74
N TRP A 17 5.09 4.00 -2.00
CA TRP A 17 4.32 5.05 -1.35
C TRP A 17 4.86 5.29 0.06
N GLY A 18 5.08 6.57 0.38
CA GLY A 18 5.55 7.01 1.68
C GLY A 18 5.61 8.53 1.79
N GLU A 19 6.27 9.01 2.84
CA GLU A 19 6.41 10.46 3.05
C GLU A 19 7.14 11.14 1.90
N ALA A 20 6.64 12.31 1.50
CA ALA A 20 7.25 13.09 0.44
C ALA A 20 8.69 13.47 0.81
N GLY A 21 9.63 13.20 -0.10
CA GLY A 21 11.05 13.50 0.11
C GLY A 21 11.84 12.42 0.87
N ALA A 22 11.18 11.36 1.37
CA ALA A 22 11.88 10.25 1.99
C ALA A 22 12.60 9.37 0.95
N SER A 23 13.68 8.70 1.38
CA SER A 23 14.50 7.89 0.49
C SER A 23 13.71 6.75 -0.18
N GLY A 24 13.87 6.61 -1.50
CA GLY A 24 13.23 5.55 -2.29
C GLY A 24 11.73 5.72 -2.53
N VAL A 25 11.08 6.76 -1.98
CA VAL A 25 9.66 7.04 -2.21
C VAL A 25 9.45 7.54 -3.64
N THR A 26 8.53 6.91 -4.36
CA THR A 26 8.16 7.28 -5.74
C THR A 26 6.81 7.97 -5.82
N ALA A 27 5.98 7.85 -4.78
CA ALA A 27 4.66 8.46 -4.72
C ALA A 27 4.31 8.85 -3.27
N THR A 28 3.58 9.95 -3.10
CA THR A 28 3.25 10.43 -1.75
C THR A 28 2.13 9.59 -1.12
N LEU A 29 2.35 9.18 0.11
CA LEU A 29 1.35 8.69 1.05
C LEU A 29 1.85 9.07 2.44
N SER A 30 1.24 10.09 3.03
CA SER A 30 1.72 10.62 4.29
C SER A 30 1.03 9.87 5.45
N LEU A 31 1.74 8.95 6.06
CA LEU A 31 1.28 8.13 7.17
C LEU A 31 1.69 8.69 8.53
N ASP A 32 2.44 9.80 8.52
CA ASP A 32 2.91 10.54 9.68
C ASP A 32 1.80 10.79 10.71
N GLY A 33 1.98 10.24 11.91
CA GLY A 33 1.02 10.39 13.01
C GLY A 33 -0.40 9.90 12.70
N LEU A 34 -0.60 8.98 11.75
CA LEU A 34 -1.93 8.47 11.40
C LEU A 34 -2.58 7.82 12.62
N ALA A 35 -3.62 8.47 13.16
CA ALA A 35 -4.31 8.03 14.37
C ALA A 35 -5.02 6.67 14.18
N SER A 36 -5.22 5.95 15.29
CA SER A 36 -6.05 4.75 15.28
C SER A 36 -7.53 5.12 15.00
N GLY A 37 -8.21 4.30 14.21
CA GLY A 37 -9.57 4.55 13.70
C GLY A 37 -9.61 5.60 12.58
N ALA A 38 -8.46 5.94 12.00
CA ALA A 38 -8.36 6.84 10.86
C ALA A 38 -7.65 6.16 9.68
N ALA A 39 -7.97 6.64 8.48
CA ALA A 39 -7.40 6.15 7.25
C ALA A 39 -6.80 7.28 6.39
N ARG A 40 -5.77 6.96 5.62
CA ARG A 40 -5.12 7.84 4.64
C ARG A 40 -5.21 7.20 3.26
N GLN A 41 -5.46 8.01 2.24
CA GLN A 41 -5.31 7.61 0.83
C GLN A 41 -4.03 8.23 0.26
N GLY A 42 -3.39 7.52 -0.67
CA GLY A 42 -2.14 7.97 -1.31
C GLY A 42 -2.36 8.56 -2.70
N ALA A 43 -1.35 9.28 -3.19
CA ALA A 43 -1.34 9.78 -4.56
C ALA A 43 -1.41 8.62 -5.57
N SER A 44 -2.14 8.82 -6.66
CA SER A 44 -2.25 7.85 -7.73
C SER A 44 -0.92 7.66 -8.44
N VAL A 45 -0.62 6.44 -8.85
CA VAL A 45 0.48 6.11 -9.75
C VAL A 45 -0.06 5.55 -11.06
N ASP A 46 0.66 5.83 -12.14
CA ASP A 46 0.40 5.26 -13.46
C ASP A 46 1.31 4.03 -13.66
N LEU A 47 0.70 2.85 -13.81
CA LEU A 47 1.45 1.61 -14.07
C LEU A 47 1.93 1.48 -15.52
N GLY A 48 1.55 2.43 -16.38
CA GLY A 48 1.82 2.45 -17.81
C GLY A 48 0.72 1.77 -18.63
N ALA A 49 0.74 1.98 -19.95
CA ALA A 49 -0.22 1.34 -20.86
C ALA A 49 -0.08 -0.19 -20.91
N ASN A 50 1.13 -0.71 -20.65
CA ASN A 50 1.47 -2.13 -20.60
C ASN A 50 2.02 -2.47 -19.21
N PHE A 51 1.12 -2.57 -18.23
CA PHE A 51 1.47 -2.90 -16.85
C PHE A 51 1.56 -4.42 -16.64
N ALA A 52 2.20 -4.85 -15.54
CA ALA A 52 2.31 -6.27 -15.21
C ALA A 52 0.93 -6.82 -14.78
N ASP A 53 0.65 -8.11 -15.02
CA ASP A 53 -0.60 -8.71 -14.54
C ASP A 53 -0.61 -8.88 -13.01
N GLU A 54 0.56 -9.08 -12.42
CA GLU A 54 0.75 -9.33 -11.00
C GLU A 54 1.76 -8.37 -10.38
N TYR A 55 1.53 -8.07 -9.11
CA TYR A 55 2.43 -7.29 -8.29
C TYR A 55 2.55 -7.91 -6.90
N ILE A 56 3.75 -7.84 -6.35
CA ILE A 56 4.04 -8.16 -4.96
C ILE A 56 3.75 -6.90 -4.14
N VAL A 57 2.95 -7.05 -3.09
CA VAL A 57 2.52 -5.95 -2.21
C VAL A 57 3.09 -6.19 -0.82
N GLU A 58 3.67 -5.15 -0.24
CA GLU A 58 4.19 -5.16 1.13
C GLU A 58 3.68 -3.92 1.88
N LEU A 59 3.16 -4.14 3.08
CA LEU A 59 2.80 -3.09 4.02
C LEU A 59 3.82 -3.07 5.15
N ARG A 60 4.42 -1.89 5.38
CA ARG A 60 5.27 -1.60 6.53
C ARG A 60 4.61 -0.51 7.36
N VAL A 61 4.60 -0.70 8.67
CA VAL A 61 4.04 0.26 9.63
C VAL A 61 5.00 0.41 10.78
N GLU A 62 5.28 1.64 11.16
CA GLU A 62 6.06 1.96 12.33
C GLU A 62 5.19 2.60 13.41
N THR A 63 5.36 2.16 14.65
CA THR A 63 4.64 2.70 15.82
C THR A 63 5.63 3.16 16.89
N GLY A 64 5.48 4.39 17.38
CA GLY A 64 6.30 4.93 18.48
C GLY A 64 5.94 4.37 19.86
N THR A 65 4.72 3.85 20.02
CA THR A 65 4.23 3.14 21.21
C THR A 65 3.84 1.72 20.83
N ALA A 66 3.94 0.78 21.76
CA ALA A 66 3.55 -0.61 21.49
C ALA A 66 2.05 -0.67 21.10
N PRO A 67 1.71 -1.24 19.93
CA PRO A 67 0.33 -1.38 19.52
C PRO A 67 -0.37 -2.51 20.29
N THR A 68 -1.70 -2.55 20.21
CA THR A 68 -2.45 -3.65 20.83
C THR A 68 -2.26 -4.91 20.00
N ALA A 69 -1.68 -5.96 20.59
CA ALA A 69 -1.46 -7.23 19.88
C ALA A 69 -2.78 -7.79 19.33
N GLY A 70 -2.76 -8.24 18.08
CA GLY A 70 -3.93 -8.79 17.39
C GLY A 70 -4.80 -7.74 16.68
N ASN A 71 -4.61 -6.44 16.95
CA ASN A 71 -5.20 -5.39 16.13
C ASN A 71 -4.52 -5.32 14.75
N THR A 72 -5.17 -4.64 13.80
CA THR A 72 -4.74 -4.65 12.41
C THR A 72 -4.51 -3.26 11.82
N THR A 73 -3.61 -3.20 10.85
CA THR A 73 -3.61 -2.17 9.81
C THR A 73 -3.94 -2.85 8.50
N GLU A 74 -4.82 -2.24 7.74
CA GLU A 74 -5.30 -2.79 6.48
C GLU A 74 -4.90 -1.91 5.31
N LEU A 75 -4.37 -2.54 4.26
CA LEU A 75 -4.03 -1.90 2.99
C LEU A 75 -5.03 -2.32 1.93
N TYR A 76 -5.63 -1.34 1.28
CA TYR A 76 -6.47 -1.51 0.11
C TYR A 76 -5.79 -0.86 -1.09
N LEU A 77 -5.84 -1.51 -2.25
CA LEU A 77 -5.37 -0.93 -3.51
C LEU A 77 -6.54 -0.80 -4.46
N LEU A 78 -6.81 0.43 -4.87
CA LEU A 78 -7.91 0.73 -5.76
C LEU A 78 -7.33 1.04 -7.13
N SER A 79 -8.03 0.61 -8.16
CA SER A 79 -7.65 0.88 -9.54
C SER A 79 -8.62 1.84 -10.20
N SER A 80 -8.09 2.69 -11.08
CA SER A 80 -8.85 3.49 -12.03
C SER A 80 -8.31 3.27 -13.44
N THR A 81 -9.18 3.37 -14.45
CA THR A 81 -8.78 3.27 -15.86
C THR A 81 -8.41 4.62 -16.46
N ASP A 82 -8.81 5.74 -15.84
CA ASP A 82 -8.70 7.10 -16.40
C ASP A 82 -8.13 8.14 -15.42
N ASN A 83 -7.71 7.70 -14.23
CA ASN A 83 -7.15 8.53 -13.17
C ASN A 83 -8.10 9.60 -12.59
N SER A 84 -9.38 9.58 -12.97
CA SER A 84 -10.37 10.61 -12.62
C SER A 84 -11.59 10.01 -11.94
N ASN A 85 -12.04 8.86 -12.43
CA ASN A 85 -13.15 8.10 -11.87
C ASN A 85 -12.60 7.01 -10.97
N TRP A 86 -12.77 7.20 -9.66
CA TRP A 86 -12.27 6.31 -8.62
C TRP A 86 -13.43 5.68 -7.84
N PRO A 87 -13.35 4.37 -7.55
CA PRO A 87 -14.30 3.72 -6.66
C PRO A 87 -14.08 4.14 -5.20
N ALA A 88 -15.07 3.82 -4.34
CA ALA A 88 -14.97 3.94 -2.88
C ALA A 88 -14.51 5.32 -2.37
N LYS A 89 -14.86 6.41 -3.07
CA LYS A 89 -14.52 7.79 -2.68
C LYS A 89 -13.01 8.12 -2.61
N VAL A 90 -12.16 7.28 -3.18
CA VAL A 90 -10.75 7.65 -3.41
C VAL A 90 -10.70 8.80 -4.42
N THR A 91 -9.71 9.65 -4.30
CA THR A 91 -9.51 10.81 -5.19
C THR A 91 -8.29 10.67 -6.08
N GLY A 92 -7.42 9.69 -5.82
CA GLY A 92 -6.12 9.57 -6.47
C GLY A 92 -5.12 10.64 -6.02
N SER A 93 -5.39 11.34 -4.92
CA SER A 93 -4.47 12.31 -4.31
C SER A 93 -4.19 11.92 -2.87
N ASP A 94 -2.98 12.23 -2.37
CA ASP A 94 -2.67 12.03 -0.96
C ASP A 94 -3.59 12.88 -0.08
N GLY A 95 -4.07 12.27 1.01
CA GLY A 95 -4.86 12.98 2.02
C GLY A 95 -5.60 12.05 2.96
N ALA A 96 -6.36 12.66 3.89
CA ALA A 96 -7.26 11.90 4.74
C ALA A 96 -8.30 11.15 3.91
N TYR A 97 -8.55 9.89 4.26
CA TYR A 97 -9.61 9.10 3.65
C TYR A 97 -10.84 9.12 4.55
N THR A 98 -12.01 9.35 3.94
CA THR A 98 -13.28 9.35 4.69
C THR A 98 -13.84 7.94 4.74
N LEU A 99 -13.71 7.27 5.88
CA LEU A 99 -14.27 5.93 6.11
C LEU A 99 -15.78 5.85 5.83
N GLY A 100 -16.51 6.93 6.14
CA GLY A 100 -17.96 7.00 6.03
C GLY A 100 -18.66 6.39 7.26
N THR A 101 -19.99 6.47 7.31
CA THR A 101 -20.77 5.88 8.42
C THR A 101 -20.60 4.37 8.43
N ASN A 102 -20.19 3.82 9.58
CA ASN A 102 -19.86 2.40 9.71
C ASN A 102 -18.89 1.93 8.62
N ASP A 103 -17.91 2.73 8.23
CA ASP A 103 -16.88 2.38 7.23
C ASP A 103 -17.44 2.01 5.84
N ALA A 104 -18.64 2.51 5.51
CA ALA A 104 -19.34 2.13 4.28
C ALA A 104 -18.59 2.51 3.00
N ASN A 105 -17.71 3.52 3.03
CA ASN A 105 -16.86 3.83 1.88
C ASN A 105 -15.73 2.80 1.77
N LEU A 106 -15.06 2.48 2.87
CA LEU A 106 -13.97 1.51 2.89
C LEU A 106 -14.45 0.13 2.43
N ARG A 107 -15.65 -0.30 2.84
CA ARG A 107 -16.25 -1.57 2.40
C ARG A 107 -16.52 -1.64 0.88
N GLN A 108 -16.65 -0.49 0.20
CA GLN A 108 -16.76 -0.46 -1.26
C GLN A 108 -15.40 -0.65 -1.96
N ALA A 109 -14.28 -0.49 -1.25
CA ALA A 109 -12.94 -0.74 -1.78
C ALA A 109 -12.66 -2.24 -2.00
N GLY A 110 -13.54 -3.12 -1.47
CA GLY A 110 -13.37 -4.57 -1.52
C GLY A 110 -12.57 -5.08 -0.32
N PRO A 111 -12.04 -6.32 -0.38
CA PRO A 111 -11.20 -6.86 0.68
C PRO A 111 -9.83 -6.19 0.71
N PRO A 112 -9.18 -6.11 1.89
CA PRO A 112 -7.81 -5.62 1.98
C PRO A 112 -6.86 -6.53 1.19
N VAL A 113 -5.89 -5.92 0.54
CA VAL A 113 -4.81 -6.59 -0.22
C VAL A 113 -3.74 -7.13 0.73
N ALA A 114 -3.51 -6.42 1.84
CA ALA A 114 -2.66 -6.87 2.92
C ALA A 114 -3.28 -6.46 4.27
N THR A 115 -3.21 -7.35 5.24
CA THR A 115 -3.59 -7.10 6.63
C THR A 115 -2.36 -7.33 7.48
N LEU A 116 -1.80 -6.26 8.03
CA LEU A 116 -0.73 -6.32 9.02
C LEU A 116 -1.37 -6.53 10.38
N VAL A 117 -0.92 -7.56 11.11
CA VAL A 117 -1.38 -7.82 12.47
C VAL A 117 -0.30 -7.34 13.43
N ALA A 118 -0.66 -6.50 14.39
CA ALA A 118 0.28 -5.99 15.37
C ALA A 118 0.81 -7.10 16.28
N THR A 119 2.12 -7.08 16.46
CA THR A 119 2.78 -7.62 17.65
C THR A 119 2.93 -6.50 18.67
N ASN A 120 2.91 -6.81 19.97
CA ASN A 120 3.00 -5.80 21.05
C ASN A 120 4.44 -5.28 21.23
N ASP A 121 5.03 -4.77 20.14
CA ASP A 121 6.41 -4.33 20.06
C ASP A 121 6.46 -2.83 19.77
N ALA A 122 6.96 -2.03 20.72
CA ALA A 122 7.17 -0.59 20.52
C ALA A 122 8.42 -0.31 19.68
N ASN A 123 8.44 0.83 18.97
CA ASN A 123 9.61 1.31 18.23
C ASN A 123 10.16 0.30 17.22
N THR A 124 9.26 -0.45 16.59
CA THR A 124 9.60 -1.40 15.54
C THR A 124 8.84 -1.06 14.27
N VAL A 125 9.50 -1.29 13.13
CA VAL A 125 8.81 -1.34 11.85
C VAL A 125 8.24 -2.75 11.72
N LEU A 126 6.92 -2.84 11.86
CA LEU A 126 6.17 -4.05 11.59
C LEU A 126 6.09 -4.23 10.08
N ILE A 127 6.44 -5.43 9.60
CA ILE A 127 6.44 -5.77 8.17
C ILE A 127 5.54 -6.98 7.99
N GLN A 128 4.51 -6.82 7.14
CA GLN A 128 3.62 -7.90 6.76
C GLN A 128 4.28 -8.78 5.68
N ASN A 129 4.06 -10.10 5.74
CA ASN A 129 4.57 -11.01 4.72
C ASN A 129 3.88 -10.73 3.37
N GLN A 130 4.67 -10.53 2.33
CA GLN A 130 4.20 -10.05 1.04
C GLN A 130 3.00 -10.82 0.46
N SER A 131 2.06 -10.10 -0.16
CA SER A 131 0.92 -10.68 -0.88
C SER A 131 1.03 -10.45 -2.39
N ILE A 132 0.31 -11.24 -3.18
CA ILE A 132 0.20 -11.04 -4.63
C ILE A 132 -1.13 -10.36 -4.92
N TRP A 133 -1.07 -9.29 -5.70
CA TRP A 133 -2.23 -8.53 -6.15
C TRP A 133 -2.24 -8.34 -7.66
N ARG A 134 -3.44 -8.26 -8.24
CA ARG A 134 -3.65 -8.02 -9.66
C ARG A 134 -4.45 -6.72 -9.86
N PRO A 135 -3.86 -5.67 -10.45
CA PRO A 135 -4.57 -4.42 -10.73
C PRO A 135 -5.73 -4.64 -11.71
N ARG A 136 -6.79 -3.85 -11.54
CA ARG A 136 -7.97 -3.86 -12.43
C ARG A 136 -8.01 -2.66 -13.38
N GLY A 137 -7.00 -1.80 -13.32
CA GLY A 137 -6.88 -0.60 -14.12
C GLY A 137 -5.44 -0.10 -14.11
N ARG A 138 -5.15 0.83 -15.02
CA ARG A 138 -3.82 1.40 -15.25
C ARG A 138 -3.33 2.26 -14.09
N TYR A 139 -4.23 2.96 -13.43
CA TYR A 139 -3.90 3.87 -12.33
C TYR A 139 -4.22 3.20 -11.00
N VAL A 140 -3.36 3.36 -10.00
CA VAL A 140 -3.53 2.75 -8.68
C VAL A 140 -3.33 3.77 -7.57
N SER A 141 -4.16 3.72 -6.54
CA SER A 141 -4.00 4.52 -5.32
C SER A 141 -4.25 3.64 -4.09
N PRO A 142 -3.41 3.73 -3.04
CA PRO A 142 -3.59 2.96 -1.82
C PRO A 142 -4.53 3.68 -0.84
N ILE A 143 -5.22 2.90 -0.01
CA ILE A 143 -5.77 3.33 1.26
C ILE A 143 -5.10 2.52 2.36
N VAL A 144 -4.63 3.19 3.41
CA VAL A 144 -4.15 2.55 4.64
C VAL A 144 -5.10 2.94 5.76
N ASP A 145 -5.72 1.93 6.38
CA ASP A 145 -6.60 2.08 7.54
C ASP A 145 -5.90 1.57 8.80
N ASN A 146 -5.73 2.44 9.79
CA ASN A 146 -5.02 2.12 11.02
C ASN A 146 -6.02 1.75 12.12
N ASN A 147 -6.02 0.49 12.56
CA ASN A 147 -6.80 0.03 13.70
C ASN A 147 -5.92 -0.52 14.84
N LEU A 148 -4.63 -0.16 14.90
CA LEU A 148 -3.65 -0.72 15.85
C LEU A 148 -3.88 -0.36 17.33
N GLY A 149 -4.84 0.52 17.62
CA GLY A 149 -5.07 1.06 18.97
C GLY A 149 -4.07 2.15 19.36
N VAL A 150 -3.13 2.49 18.48
CA VAL A 150 -2.15 3.57 18.62
C VAL A 150 -1.98 4.28 17.27
N ALA A 151 -1.50 5.52 17.30
CA ALA A 151 -1.10 6.20 16.07
C ALA A 151 0.18 5.57 15.51
N PHE A 152 0.36 5.68 14.19
CA PHE A 152 1.69 5.47 13.60
C PHE A 152 2.67 6.49 14.15
N ARG A 153 3.96 6.18 14.02
CA ARG A 153 5.01 7.08 14.47
C ARG A 153 4.89 8.42 13.74
N ASP A 154 4.91 9.49 14.53
CA ASP A 154 5.05 10.86 14.07
C ASP A 154 6.55 11.15 13.98
N GLU A 155 7.01 11.53 12.81
CA GLU A 155 8.38 11.93 12.55
C GLU A 155 8.41 13.33 11.93
N THR A 156 8.83 14.28 12.77
CA THR A 156 8.92 15.71 12.43
C THR A 156 9.87 16.00 11.25
N THR A 157 10.69 15.03 10.83
CA THR A 157 11.57 15.11 9.67
C THR A 157 11.44 13.86 8.80
N ALA A 158 11.09 14.05 7.53
CA ALA A 158 10.79 13.02 6.53
C ALA A 158 11.92 12.02 6.20
N THR A 159 13.06 12.04 6.89
CA THR A 159 14.21 11.20 6.57
C THR A 159 14.02 9.73 6.94
N ASP A 160 13.16 9.41 7.91
CA ASP A 160 13.19 8.10 8.57
C ASP A 160 11.84 7.36 8.69
N ASN A 161 10.70 7.93 8.25
CA ASN A 161 9.40 7.28 8.53
C ASN A 161 9.38 5.89 7.88
N GLY A 162 9.39 4.81 8.68
CA GLY A 162 9.46 3.44 8.19
C GLY A 162 8.16 2.93 7.57
N SER A 163 7.05 3.67 7.76
CA SER A 163 5.73 3.29 7.24
C SER A 163 5.67 3.50 5.73
N ARG A 164 5.38 2.42 4.99
CA ARG A 164 5.44 2.38 3.53
C ARG A 164 4.44 1.38 2.97
N VAL A 165 3.98 1.66 1.76
CA VAL A 165 3.36 0.65 0.89
C VAL A 165 4.28 0.44 -0.30
N ILE A 166 4.67 -0.80 -0.54
CA ILE A 166 5.60 -1.16 -1.61
C ILE A 166 4.88 -2.08 -2.59
N LEU A 167 4.95 -1.72 -3.86
CA LEU A 167 4.31 -2.43 -4.96
C LEU A 167 5.35 -2.76 -6.03
N THR A 168 5.72 -4.02 -6.14
CA THR A 168 6.78 -4.49 -7.06
C THR A 168 6.16 -5.28 -8.20
N PRO A 169 6.36 -4.89 -9.48
CA PRO A 169 5.88 -5.65 -10.62
C PRO A 169 6.44 -7.07 -10.62
N ARG A 170 5.58 -8.06 -10.87
CA ARG A 170 5.94 -9.47 -11.01
C ARG A 170 5.57 -9.92 -12.43
N ARG A 171 6.56 -10.33 -13.22
CA ARG A 171 6.35 -10.72 -14.62
C ARG A 171 6.83 -12.14 -14.86
N THR A 172 6.01 -12.90 -15.56
CA THR A 172 6.42 -14.20 -16.09
C THR A 172 7.26 -13.97 -17.34
N VAL A 173 8.45 -14.56 -17.37
CA VAL A 173 9.39 -14.48 -18.50
C VAL A 173 9.60 -15.89 -19.04
N ILE A 174 9.59 -16.01 -20.36
CA ILE A 174 9.90 -17.25 -21.09
C ILE A 174 11.28 -17.05 -21.69
N ASN A 175 12.23 -17.89 -21.29
CA ASN A 175 13.58 -17.89 -21.83
C ASN A 175 13.78 -19.07 -22.77
N ASP A 176 14.47 -18.79 -23.88
CA ASP A 176 14.92 -19.77 -24.88
C ASP A 176 16.39 -20.13 -24.64
#